data_AF-A0A075FSQ6-F1
#
_entry.id   AF-A0A075FSQ6-F1
#
_cell.length_a   1.000
_cell.length_b   1.000
_cell.length_c   1.000
_cell.angle_alpha   90.00
_cell.angle_beta   90.00
_cell.angle_gamma   90.00
#
_symmetry.space_group_name_H-M   'P 1'
#
loop_
_entity.id
_entity.type
_entity.pdbx_description
1 polymer ?
#
loop_
_entity_poly.entity_id
_entity_poly.type
_entity_poly.pdbx_seq_one_letter_code
_entity_poly.pdbx_strand_id
1 'polypeptide(L)'
;MHFHEAASFDTVIDLLGTAIALDDLGCFDDDIVVTPVAIGGGTVTFSHGTSSNPAYAILEIFRESGIITVGGNVKDELTTPTGASMLVNLVKECSEFYPPMKIQSIGYGAGQKDFEGFSNVLKIVRGVPSTKLQLDTVKILETNVDDVSGEVLGNMIEK
;
A
#
# COMPACT_ATOMS: atom_id res chain seq x y z
N MET A 1 -9.85 -15.66 16.55
CA MET A 1 -9.17 -15.88 15.26
C MET A 1 -8.13 -16.95 15.50
N HIS A 2 -8.35 -18.18 15.03
CA HIS A 2 -7.32 -19.21 15.15
C HIS A 2 -6.30 -18.98 14.04
N PHE A 3 -5.01 -19.04 14.38
CA PHE A 3 -3.85 -18.82 13.52
C PHE A 3 -3.79 -19.68 12.24
N HIS A 4 -4.69 -20.66 12.06
CA HIS A 4 -4.65 -21.56 10.91
C HIS A 4 -5.05 -20.91 9.57
N GLU A 5 -5.77 -19.79 9.57
CA GLU A 5 -6.12 -19.08 8.32
C GLU A 5 -5.06 -18.03 7.92
N ALA A 6 -4.23 -17.57 8.86
CA ALA A 6 -3.17 -16.56 8.61
C ALA A 6 -1.77 -17.17 8.39
N ALA A 7 -1.63 -18.47 8.59
CA ALA A 7 -0.35 -19.20 8.50
C ALA A 7 -0.53 -20.56 7.79
N SER A 8 -1.43 -20.62 6.80
CA SER A 8 -1.49 -21.80 5.92
C SER A 8 -0.22 -21.86 5.07
N PHE A 9 0.12 -23.05 4.57
CA PHE A 9 1.22 -23.19 3.61
C PHE A 9 1.03 -22.28 2.39
N ASP A 10 -0.22 -22.07 1.97
CA ASP A 10 -0.55 -21.18 0.86
C ASP A 10 -0.12 -19.74 1.13
N THR A 11 -0.37 -19.20 2.33
CA THR A 11 0.08 -17.84 2.71
C THR A 11 1.60 -17.69 2.63
N VAL A 12 2.36 -18.71 3.05
CA VAL A 12 3.83 -18.68 2.98
C VAL A 12 4.30 -18.69 1.52
N ILE A 13 3.68 -19.53 0.69
CA ILE A 13 3.99 -19.63 -0.73
C ILE A 13 3.63 -18.31 -1.44
N ASP A 14 2.50 -17.69 -1.11
CA ASP A 14 2.08 -16.41 -1.68
C ASP A 14 3.10 -15.30 -1.36
N LEU A 15 3.54 -15.20 -0.10
CA LEU A 15 4.52 -14.19 0.34
C LEU A 15 5.90 -14.42 -0.29
N LEU A 16 6.43 -15.64 -0.23
CA LEU A 16 7.74 -15.96 -0.80
C LEU A 16 7.71 -15.89 -2.33
N GLY A 17 6.65 -16.37 -2.97
CA GLY A 17 6.48 -16.32 -4.41
C GLY A 17 6.39 -14.88 -4.91
N THR A 18 5.66 -14.02 -4.20
CA THR A 18 5.60 -12.58 -4.51
C THR A 18 6.98 -11.93 -4.33
N ALA A 19 7.69 -12.24 -3.25
CA ALA A 19 9.04 -11.75 -3.02
C ALA A 19 10.00 -12.16 -4.15
N ILE A 20 10.07 -13.45 -4.48
CA ILE A 20 10.93 -13.96 -5.56
C ILE A 20 10.56 -13.30 -6.89
N ALA A 21 9.26 -13.16 -7.20
CA ALA A 21 8.81 -12.50 -8.42
C ALA A 21 9.22 -11.03 -8.48
N LEU A 22 9.16 -10.30 -7.36
CA LEU A 22 9.62 -8.90 -7.30
C LEU A 22 11.13 -8.79 -7.48
N ASP A 23 11.91 -9.74 -6.95
CA ASP A 23 13.37 -9.79 -7.13
C ASP A 23 13.75 -10.08 -8.59
N ASP A 24 13.17 -11.14 -9.16
CA ASP A 24 13.42 -11.57 -10.54
C ASP A 24 13.03 -10.48 -11.56
N LEU A 25 11.99 -9.69 -11.26
CA LEU A 25 11.55 -8.57 -12.09
C LEU A 25 12.33 -7.27 -11.84
N GLY A 26 13.21 -7.25 -10.83
CA GLY A 26 13.94 -6.06 -10.40
C GLY A 26 12.99 -4.94 -9.97
N CYS A 27 11.95 -5.28 -9.22
CA CYS A 27 10.89 -4.39 -8.76
C CYS A 27 10.91 -4.18 -7.23
N PHE A 28 11.81 -4.83 -6.48
CA PHE A 28 11.88 -4.67 -5.03
C PHE A 28 12.22 -3.24 -4.58
N ASP A 29 13.02 -2.53 -5.38
CA ASP A 29 13.42 -1.14 -5.13
C ASP A 29 12.51 -0.11 -5.82
N ASP A 30 11.46 -0.54 -6.54
CA ASP A 30 10.53 0.36 -7.21
C ASP A 30 9.57 0.99 -6.18
N ASP A 31 9.18 2.25 -6.40
CA ASP A 31 8.16 2.91 -5.60
C ASP A 31 6.77 2.33 -5.94
N ILE A 32 6.25 1.47 -5.08
CA ILE A 32 4.92 0.86 -5.27
C ILE A 32 3.84 1.81 -4.77
N VAL A 33 2.96 2.23 -5.69
CA VAL A 33 1.82 3.09 -5.41
C VAL A 33 0.53 2.31 -5.68
N VAL A 34 -0.45 2.46 -4.80
CA VAL A 34 -1.79 1.87 -4.97
C VAL A 34 -2.87 2.93 -5.05
N THR A 35 -3.93 2.60 -5.78
CA THR A 35 -5.20 3.32 -5.72
C THR A 35 -6.07 2.79 -4.57
N PRO A 36 -7.17 3.47 -4.19
CA PRO A 36 -8.04 2.99 -3.13
C PRO A 36 -8.41 1.52 -3.30
N VAL A 37 -8.23 0.74 -2.23
CA VAL A 37 -8.32 -0.71 -2.25
C VAL A 37 -9.77 -1.14 -2.00
N ALA A 38 -10.33 -1.90 -2.93
CA ALA A 38 -11.67 -2.45 -2.80
C ALA A 38 -11.69 -3.63 -1.82
N ILE A 39 -12.35 -3.47 -0.67
CA ILE A 39 -12.37 -4.48 0.39
C ILE A 39 -13.60 -5.41 0.32
N GLY A 40 -14.53 -5.15 -0.60
CA GLY A 40 -15.76 -5.94 -0.72
C GLY A 40 -16.91 -5.40 0.13
N GLY A 41 -17.95 -6.21 0.33
CA GLY A 41 -19.07 -5.89 1.21
C GLY A 41 -19.93 -7.11 1.56
N GLY A 42 -20.97 -6.90 2.37
CA GLY A 42 -21.91 -7.94 2.76
C GLY A 42 -21.41 -8.80 3.93
N THR A 43 -21.49 -10.11 3.78
CA THR A 43 -21.08 -11.10 4.79
C THR A 43 -20.28 -12.21 4.12
N VAL A 44 -19.21 -12.66 4.76
CA VAL A 44 -18.37 -13.74 4.26
C VAL A 44 -18.52 -14.94 5.20
N THR A 45 -18.61 -16.14 4.64
CA THR A 45 -18.70 -17.40 5.39
C THR A 45 -17.40 -18.17 5.25
N PHE A 46 -16.81 -18.54 6.38
CA PHE A 46 -15.60 -19.34 6.48
C PHE A 46 -15.83 -20.57 7.36
N SER A 47 -14.80 -21.38 7.52
CA SER A 47 -14.83 -22.67 8.27
C SER A 47 -15.33 -22.56 9.71
N HIS A 48 -15.37 -21.35 10.27
CA HIS A 48 -15.75 -21.07 11.66
C HIS A 48 -16.98 -20.15 11.80
N GLY A 49 -17.73 -19.90 10.71
CA GLY A 49 -18.99 -19.17 10.75
C GLY A 49 -19.08 -18.04 9.71
N THR A 50 -20.11 -17.22 9.85
CA THR A 50 -20.36 -16.05 8.99
C THR A 50 -19.99 -14.77 9.73
N SER A 51 -19.28 -13.86 9.06
CA SER A 51 -18.88 -12.56 9.60
C SER A 51 -19.19 -11.42 8.62
N SER A 52 -19.25 -10.19 9.14
CA SER A 52 -19.40 -8.99 8.31
C SER A 52 -18.18 -8.79 7.43
N ASN A 53 -18.40 -8.28 6.23
CA ASN A 53 -17.35 -7.92 5.29
C ASN A 53 -17.31 -6.40 5.10
N PRO A 54 -16.16 -5.73 5.27
CA PRO A 54 -14.82 -6.27 5.56
C PRO A 54 -14.72 -6.99 6.90
N ALA A 55 -13.98 -8.11 6.92
CA ALA A 55 -13.66 -8.83 8.14
C ALA A 55 -12.77 -7.99 9.06
N TYR A 56 -12.86 -8.22 10.37
CA TYR A 56 -12.08 -7.50 11.38
C TYR A 56 -10.56 -7.52 11.10
N ALA A 57 -10.04 -8.66 10.60
CA ALA A 57 -8.63 -8.79 10.24
C ALA A 57 -8.16 -7.74 9.22
N ILE A 58 -8.95 -7.52 8.17
CA ILE A 58 -8.61 -6.58 7.09
C ILE A 58 -8.64 -5.14 7.61
N LEU A 59 -9.63 -4.82 8.45
CA LEU A 59 -9.73 -3.51 9.09
C LEU A 59 -8.55 -3.23 10.02
N GLU A 60 -8.11 -4.23 10.78
CA GLU A 60 -6.92 -4.10 11.64
C GLU A 60 -5.62 -4.01 10.84
N ILE A 61 -5.48 -4.75 9.74
CA ILE A 61 -4.28 -4.67 8.89
C ILE A 61 -4.16 -3.28 8.26
N PHE A 62 -5.26 -2.72 7.75
CA PHE A 62 -5.23 -1.37 7.16
C PHE A 62 -5.23 -0.25 8.20
N ARG A 63 -5.48 -0.54 9.49
CA ARG A 63 -5.41 0.44 10.56
C ARG A 63 -4.03 1.09 10.55
N GLU A 64 -3.99 2.42 10.46
CA GLU A 64 -2.75 3.22 10.43
C GLU A 64 -1.82 3.00 9.22
N SER A 65 -2.23 2.21 8.21
CA SER A 65 -1.43 1.98 7.00
C SER A 65 -1.38 3.18 6.03
N GLY A 66 -2.29 4.14 6.18
CA GLY A 66 -2.48 5.23 5.20
C GLY A 66 -3.12 4.80 3.87
N ILE A 67 -3.42 3.50 3.69
CA ILE A 67 -4.12 2.99 2.50
C ILE A 67 -5.60 3.33 2.58
N ILE A 68 -6.11 4.00 1.54
CA ILE A 68 -7.52 4.32 1.40
C ILE A 68 -8.27 3.03 1.05
N THR A 69 -9.32 2.72 1.78
CA THR A 69 -10.18 1.57 1.50
C THR A 69 -11.54 2.03 0.96
N VAL A 70 -12.09 1.27 0.02
CA VAL A 70 -13.42 1.48 -0.53
C VAL A 70 -14.20 0.17 -0.48
N GLY A 71 -15.53 0.28 -0.30
CA GLY A 71 -16.40 -0.89 -0.41
C GLY A 71 -16.33 -1.52 -1.80
N GLY A 72 -16.85 -2.73 -1.92
CA GLY A 72 -16.97 -3.43 -3.20
C GLY A 72 -18.35 -3.36 -3.83
N ASN A 73 -18.40 -3.65 -5.13
CA ASN A 73 -19.64 -3.78 -5.89
C ASN A 73 -20.31 -5.16 -5.72
N VAL A 74 -19.72 -6.04 -4.90
CA VAL A 74 -20.17 -7.41 -4.66
C VAL A 74 -20.29 -7.71 -3.17
N LYS A 75 -21.16 -8.67 -2.83
CA LYS A 75 -21.36 -9.18 -1.48
C LYS A 75 -20.36 -10.29 -1.15
N ASP A 76 -19.08 -10.05 -1.43
CA ASP A 76 -18.01 -11.02 -1.23
C ASP A 76 -16.69 -10.30 -0.86
N GLU A 77 -15.74 -11.04 -0.30
CA GLU A 77 -14.37 -10.59 -0.02
C GLU A 77 -13.63 -10.36 -1.34
N LEU A 78 -13.18 -9.11 -1.53
CA LEU A 78 -12.36 -8.69 -2.67
C LEU A 78 -10.88 -8.54 -2.29
N THR A 79 -10.59 -8.19 -1.05
CA THR A 79 -9.23 -8.13 -0.52
C THR A 79 -9.11 -9.15 0.60
N THR A 80 -8.24 -10.14 0.43
CA THR A 80 -7.97 -11.14 1.47
C THR A 80 -7.04 -10.56 2.55
N PRO A 81 -6.99 -11.12 3.77
CA PRO A 81 -6.00 -10.73 4.78
C PRO A 81 -4.56 -10.80 4.25
N THR A 82 -4.19 -11.85 3.51
CA THR A 82 -2.87 -12.01 2.90
C THR A 82 -2.55 -10.86 1.93
N GLY A 83 -3.49 -10.53 1.03
CA GLY A 83 -3.34 -9.43 0.09
C GLY A 83 -3.21 -8.08 0.81
N ALA A 84 -4.04 -7.83 1.83
CA ALA A 84 -3.93 -6.63 2.65
C ALA A 84 -2.56 -6.54 3.33
N SER A 85 -2.05 -7.63 3.91
CA SER A 85 -0.73 -7.69 4.54
C SER A 85 0.40 -7.41 3.56
N MET A 86 0.32 -7.93 2.33
CA MET A 86 1.29 -7.59 1.28
C MET A 86 1.26 -6.09 0.95
N LEU A 87 0.06 -5.53 0.74
CA LEU A 87 -0.07 -4.11 0.40
C LEU A 87 0.53 -3.21 1.47
N VAL A 88 0.19 -3.39 2.74
CA VAL A 88 0.70 -2.50 3.80
C VAL A 88 2.22 -2.59 4.01
N ASN A 89 2.88 -3.66 3.54
CA ASN A 89 4.34 -3.81 3.65
C ASN A 89 5.10 -3.41 2.38
N LEU A 90 4.46 -3.51 1.21
CA LEU A 90 5.11 -3.23 -0.08
C LEU A 90 4.83 -1.80 -0.58
N VAL A 91 3.67 -1.24 -0.23
CA VAL A 91 3.23 0.06 -0.74
C VAL A 91 3.96 1.20 -0.04
N LYS A 92 4.50 2.12 -0.83
CA LYS A 92 5.06 3.38 -0.35
C LYS A 92 4.01 4.45 -0.15
N GLU A 93 3.05 4.54 -1.08
CA GLU A 93 2.03 5.59 -1.08
C GLU A 93 0.68 5.07 -1.62
N CYS A 94 -0.42 5.56 -1.04
CA CYS A 94 -1.76 5.40 -1.60
C CYS A 94 -2.22 6.72 -2.24
N SER A 95 -2.58 6.69 -3.52
CA SER A 95 -3.05 7.85 -4.28
C SER A 95 -4.42 7.60 -4.89
N GLU A 96 -5.31 8.59 -4.90
CA GLU A 96 -6.66 8.41 -5.45
C GLU A 96 -6.64 8.09 -6.95
N PHE A 97 -5.62 8.55 -7.67
CA PHE A 97 -5.45 8.37 -9.11
C PHE A 97 -4.04 7.86 -9.44
N TYR A 98 -3.84 7.39 -10.68
CA TYR A 98 -2.52 6.99 -11.17
C TYR A 98 -1.57 8.20 -11.13
N PRO A 99 -0.33 8.03 -10.63
CA PRO A 99 0.64 9.10 -10.66
C PRO A 99 1.01 9.47 -12.11
N PRO A 100 1.41 10.72 -12.39
CA PRO A 100 1.90 11.10 -13.71
C PRO A 100 3.14 10.28 -14.10
N MET A 101 2.99 9.37 -15.05
CA MET A 101 4.05 8.45 -15.46
C MET A 101 4.01 8.12 -16.95
N LYS A 102 5.15 7.74 -17.50
CA LYS A 102 5.25 7.10 -18.81
C LYS A 102 5.22 5.59 -18.61
N ILE A 103 4.13 4.96 -19.04
CA ILE A 103 3.91 3.52 -18.92
C ILE A 103 4.95 2.77 -19.76
N GLN A 104 5.56 1.75 -19.17
CA GLN A 104 6.53 0.87 -19.82
C GLN A 104 5.98 -0.54 -20.01
N SER A 105 5.23 -1.05 -19.03
CA SER A 105 4.63 -2.38 -19.12
C SER A 105 3.36 -2.49 -18.27
N ILE A 106 2.51 -3.45 -18.62
CA ILE A 106 1.26 -3.75 -17.92
C ILE A 106 1.19 -5.27 -17.72
N GLY A 107 0.87 -5.69 -16.51
CA GLY A 107 0.64 -7.09 -16.13
C GLY A 107 -0.74 -7.28 -15.52
N TYR A 108 -1.32 -8.46 -15.72
CA TYR A 108 -2.58 -8.87 -15.12
C TYR A 108 -2.43 -10.23 -14.45
N GLY A 109 -2.93 -10.35 -13.22
CA GLY A 109 -3.10 -11.61 -12.51
C GLY A 109 -4.58 -11.88 -12.28
N ALA A 110 -5.07 -13.04 -12.71
CA ALA A 110 -6.47 -13.41 -12.51
C ALA A 110 -6.68 -14.00 -11.11
N GLY A 111 -7.73 -13.54 -10.43
CA GLY A 111 -8.24 -14.18 -9.23
C GLY A 111 -9.06 -15.42 -9.56
N GLN A 112 -9.36 -16.24 -8.54
CA GLN A 112 -10.08 -17.51 -8.72
C GLN A 112 -11.62 -17.34 -8.81
N LYS A 113 -12.16 -16.21 -8.35
CA LYS A 113 -13.61 -15.95 -8.34
C LYS A 113 -14.04 -15.26 -9.61
N ASP A 114 -15.20 -15.64 -10.14
CA ASP A 114 -15.89 -14.95 -11.23
C ASP A 114 -16.98 -14.02 -10.67
N PHE A 115 -17.03 -12.80 -11.18
CA PHE A 115 -18.05 -11.83 -10.80
C PHE A 115 -18.83 -11.35 -12.02
N GLU A 116 -20.12 -11.11 -11.85
CA GLU A 116 -20.94 -10.50 -12.89
C GLU A 116 -20.59 -9.01 -13.02
N GLY A 117 -20.30 -8.57 -14.25
CA GLY A 117 -20.13 -7.15 -14.58
C GLY A 117 -18.70 -6.60 -14.47
N PHE A 118 -17.74 -7.35 -13.93
CA PHE A 118 -16.31 -6.97 -13.96
C PHE A 118 -15.37 -8.18 -13.82
N SER A 119 -14.15 -8.02 -14.32
CA SER A 119 -13.11 -9.05 -14.21
C SER A 119 -12.42 -9.01 -12.85
N ASN A 120 -12.30 -10.16 -12.19
CA ASN A 120 -11.51 -10.32 -10.97
C ASN A 120 -10.01 -10.41 -11.30
N VAL A 121 -9.38 -9.27 -11.53
CA VAL A 121 -7.96 -9.20 -11.90
C VAL A 121 -7.21 -8.18 -11.06
N LEU A 122 -6.00 -8.55 -10.62
CA LEU A 122 -5.00 -7.60 -10.17
C LEU A 122 -4.27 -7.05 -11.39
N LYS A 123 -4.21 -5.73 -11.52
CA LYS A 123 -3.50 -5.05 -12.61
C LYS A 123 -2.29 -4.32 -12.05
N ILE A 124 -1.12 -4.58 -12.61
CA ILE A 124 0.12 -3.89 -12.29
C ILE A 124 0.52 -3.05 -13.50
N VAL A 125 0.81 -1.77 -13.28
CA VAL A 125 1.29 -0.85 -14.32
C VAL A 125 2.65 -0.34 -13.88
N ARG A 126 3.70 -0.68 -14.64
CA ARG A 126 5.06 -0.23 -14.40
C ARG A 126 5.43 0.87 -15.38
N GLY A 127 6.19 1.85 -14.90
CA GLY A 127 6.68 2.92 -15.73
C GLY A 127 7.51 3.91 -14.93
N VAL A 128 7.94 4.97 -15.62
CA VAL A 128 8.82 5.99 -15.03
C VAL A 128 8.04 7.28 -14.76
N PRO A 129 8.30 8.00 -13.66
CA PRO A 129 7.67 9.27 -13.38
C PRO A 129 7.81 10.25 -14.55
N SER A 130 6.72 10.93 -14.91
CA SER A 130 6.73 11.91 -16.01
C SER A 130 7.50 13.18 -15.64
N THR A 131 7.66 13.43 -14.35
CA THR A 131 8.30 14.62 -13.79
C THR A 131 9.40 14.18 -12.84
N LYS A 132 10.62 14.68 -13.02
CA LYS A 132 11.62 14.62 -11.95
C LYS A 132 11.15 15.58 -10.86
N LEU A 133 10.61 15.05 -9.77
CA LEU A 133 10.40 15.85 -8.56
C LEU A 133 11.76 16.41 -8.13
N GLN A 134 11.94 17.72 -8.21
CA GLN A 134 12.97 18.38 -7.43
C GLN A 134 12.46 18.39 -6.00
N LEU A 135 13.00 17.49 -5.18
CA LEU A 135 12.78 17.53 -3.74
C LEU A 135 13.57 18.72 -3.19
N ASP A 136 12.86 19.76 -2.77
CA ASP A 136 13.45 20.83 -2.00
C ASP A 136 13.39 20.43 -0.52
N THR A 137 14.56 20.26 0.10
CA THR A 137 14.64 19.77 1.48
C THR A 137 14.76 20.96 2.41
N VAL A 138 13.66 21.30 3.10
CA VAL A 138 13.68 22.30 4.17
C VAL A 138 14.06 21.63 5.48
N LYS A 139 15.19 22.03 6.08
CA LYS A 139 15.58 21.63 7.44
C LYS A 139 15.49 22.84 8.36
N ILE A 140 14.85 22.66 9.51
CA ILE A 140 14.88 23.63 10.60
C ILE A 140 16.03 23.23 11.54
N LEU A 141 16.99 24.13 11.70
CA LEU A 141 18.07 24.02 12.69
C LEU A 141 17.75 25.02 13.80
N GLU A 142 17.40 24.51 14.97
CA GLU A 142 17.14 25.32 16.16
C GLU A 142 18.18 25.03 17.25
N THR A 143 18.58 26.08 17.96
CA THR A 143 19.44 25.98 19.15
C THR A 143 19.05 27.08 20.13
N ASN A 144 19.24 26.84 21.42
CA ASN A 144 19.08 27.87 22.45
C ASN A 144 20.40 28.63 22.63
N VAL A 145 20.33 29.93 22.94
CA VAL A 145 21.48 30.80 23.16
C VAL A 145 21.18 31.74 24.32
N ASP A 146 21.93 31.62 25.42
CA ASP A 146 21.68 32.32 26.70
C ASP A 146 22.74 33.39 27.04
N ASP A 147 24.01 33.16 26.68
CA ASP A 147 25.13 34.05 27.05
C ASP A 147 25.75 34.83 25.86
N VAL A 148 24.95 35.17 24.85
CA VAL A 148 25.45 35.86 23.64
C VAL A 148 24.78 37.23 23.49
N SER A 149 25.60 38.25 23.19
CA SER A 149 25.08 39.61 22.97
C SER A 149 24.29 39.71 21.66
N GLY A 150 23.33 40.64 21.62
CA GLY A 150 22.53 40.90 20.41
C GLY A 150 23.37 41.29 19.19
N GLU A 151 24.54 41.92 19.39
CA GLU A 151 25.48 42.28 18.32
C GLU A 151 26.11 41.04 17.67
N VAL A 152 26.42 40.00 18.45
CA VAL A 152 26.97 38.74 17.93
C VAL A 152 25.91 37.95 17.17
N LEU A 153 24.66 37.95 17.64
CA LEU A 153 23.52 37.36 16.92
C LEU A 153 23.23 38.11 15.61
N GLY A 154 23.28 39.45 15.63
CA GLY A 154 23.08 40.27 14.43
C GLY A 154 24.12 39.98 13.34
N ASN A 155 25.39 39.83 13.71
CA ASN A 155 26.46 39.45 12.79
C ASN A 155 26.27 38.07 12.13
N MET A 156 25.48 37.16 12.71
CA MET A 156 25.21 35.83 12.13
C MET A 156 24.10 35.83 11.08
N ILE A 157 23.25 36.85 11.02
CA ILE A 157 22.11 36.92 10.07
C ILE A 157 22.54 37.52 8.72
N GLU A 158 23.62 38.31 8.68
CA GLU A 158 24.05 39.05 7.49
C GLU A 158 24.92 38.25 6.50
N LYS A 159 25.02 36.92 6.63
CA LYS A 159 25.71 36.03 5.67
C LYS A 159 24.88 34.80 5.35
#